data_AF-A0AAE9YWX2-F1
#
_entry.id   AF-A0AAE9YWX2-F1
#
_cell.length_a   1.000
_cell.length_b   1.000
_cell.length_c   1.000
_cell.angle_alpha   90.00
_cell.angle_beta   90.00
_cell.angle_gamma   90.00
#
_symmetry.space_group_name_H-M   'P 1'
#
loop_
_entity.id
_entity.type
_entity.pdbx_description
1 polymer ?
#
loop_
_entity_poly.entity_id
_entity_poly.type
_entity_poly.pdbx_seq_one_letter_code
_entity_poly.pdbx_strand_id
1 'polypeptide(L)'
;MADSVNNTNTLGHVQPKLSLETVMMKALSGRSEILDDQIREQAKMISEKNELLKEFNGYLQEARTEQAKKKTTDMSPEFVAFIERNDVNVPNDDGDDRYSKDEWTAVIENMQTEIDSLTSTSQTDLIDLQALMNKYDEVIKQQTNFLSTSHGEKDSIIGNTRI
;
A
#
# COMPACT_ATOMS: atom_id res chain seq x y z
N MET A 1 -21.92 -44.36 -63.56
CA MET A 1 -21.42 -42.97 -63.45
C MET A 1 -21.84 -42.50 -62.07
N ALA A 2 -20.96 -42.64 -61.09
CA ALA A 2 -21.28 -42.49 -59.67
C ALA A 2 -20.40 -41.40 -59.03
N ASP A 3 -21.09 -40.51 -58.32
CA ASP A 3 -20.71 -39.75 -57.13
C ASP A 3 -19.29 -39.17 -56.97
N SER A 4 -19.22 -37.84 -56.93
CA SER A 4 -18.20 -37.07 -56.21
C SER A 4 -18.79 -35.70 -55.91
N VAL A 5 -19.54 -35.60 -54.82
CA VAL A 5 -19.10 -35.07 -53.51
C VAL A 5 -19.00 -33.53 -53.49
N ASN A 6 -20.11 -32.99 -53.01
CA ASN A 6 -20.28 -31.75 -52.26
C ASN A 6 -19.00 -31.30 -51.52
N ASN A 7 -18.43 -30.15 -51.88
CA ASN A 7 -17.44 -29.48 -51.03
C ASN A 7 -18.06 -28.21 -50.43
N THR A 8 -18.81 -28.42 -49.36
CA THR A 8 -19.09 -27.39 -48.35
C THR A 8 -17.81 -27.08 -47.60
N ASN A 9 -16.96 -26.21 -48.15
CA ASN A 9 -15.89 -25.66 -47.34
C ASN A 9 -16.45 -24.48 -46.55
N THR A 10 -17.05 -24.83 -45.42
CA THR A 10 -17.36 -23.92 -44.33
C THR A 10 -16.09 -23.18 -43.97
N LEU A 11 -16.07 -21.87 -44.25
CA LEU A 11 -15.10 -20.92 -43.71
C LEU A 11 -15.14 -21.04 -42.19
N GLY A 12 -14.26 -21.90 -41.67
CA GLY A 12 -14.03 -22.12 -40.26
C GLY A 12 -13.71 -20.79 -39.63
N HIS A 13 -14.55 -20.40 -38.69
CA HIS A 13 -14.52 -19.19 -37.89
C HIS A 13 -13.26 -19.16 -37.02
N VAL A 14 -12.11 -18.84 -37.59
CA VAL A 14 -10.93 -18.37 -36.85
C VAL A 14 -11.22 -16.88 -36.68
N GLN A 15 -11.62 -16.33 -35.52
CA GLN A 15 -10.75 -16.03 -34.39
C GLN A 15 -11.55 -15.52 -33.16
N PRO A 16 -12.14 -16.38 -32.31
CA PRO A 16 -12.61 -15.94 -30.99
C PRO A 16 -11.46 -15.79 -29.98
N LYS A 17 -10.40 -16.60 -30.12
CA LYS A 17 -9.29 -16.69 -29.14
C LYS A 17 -8.46 -15.41 -29.02
N LEU A 18 -8.01 -14.82 -30.14
CA LEU A 18 -7.25 -13.56 -30.14
C LEU A 18 -8.02 -12.39 -29.51
N SER A 19 -9.34 -12.35 -29.67
CA SER A 19 -10.18 -11.31 -29.07
C SER A 19 -10.31 -11.50 -27.55
N LEU A 20 -10.55 -12.72 -27.08
CA LEU A 20 -10.64 -13.05 -25.66
C LEU A 20 -9.28 -12.86 -24.96
N GLU A 21 -8.20 -13.24 -25.64
CA GLU A 21 -6.83 -13.03 -25.21
C GLU A 21 -6.51 -11.54 -25.03
N THR A 22 -6.89 -10.71 -26.00
CA THR A 22 -6.71 -9.26 -25.93
C THR A 22 -7.52 -8.65 -24.78
N VAL A 23 -8.76 -9.10 -24.57
CA VAL A 23 -9.60 -8.66 -23.46
C VAL A 23 -8.99 -9.03 -22.11
N MET A 24 -8.49 -10.27 -21.97
CA MET A 24 -7.84 -10.73 -20.74
C MET A 24 -6.53 -9.98 -20.49
N MET A 25 -5.71 -9.75 -21.52
CA MET A 25 -4.48 -8.98 -21.39
C MET A 25 -4.76 -7.53 -20.98
N LYS A 26 -5.78 -6.89 -21.56
CA LYS A 26 -6.24 -5.55 -21.13
C LYS A 26 -6.70 -5.54 -19.69
N ALA A 27 -7.46 -6.56 -19.27
CA ALA A 27 -7.93 -6.67 -17.89
C ALA A 27 -6.77 -6.87 -16.90
N LEU A 28 -5.80 -7.72 -17.24
CA LEU A 28 -4.61 -7.94 -16.41
C LEU A 28 -3.72 -6.69 -16.37
N SER A 29 -3.55 -5.97 -17.48
CA SER A 29 -2.82 -4.69 -17.53
C SER A 29 -3.47 -3.67 -16.61
N GLY A 30 -4.78 -3.44 -16.75
CA GLY A 30 -5.50 -2.49 -15.90
C GLY A 30 -5.46 -2.88 -14.41
N ARG A 31 -5.54 -4.17 -14.10
CA ARG A 31 -5.37 -4.65 -12.71
C ARG A 31 -3.95 -4.42 -12.19
N SER A 32 -2.93 -4.60 -13.03
CA SER A 32 -1.53 -4.35 -12.65
C SER A 32 -1.26 -2.88 -12.39
N GLU A 33 -1.80 -1.99 -13.22
CA GLU A 33 -1.72 -0.53 -13.04
C GLU A 33 -2.36 -0.10 -11.73
N ILE A 34 -3.58 -0.57 -11.44
CA ILE A 34 -4.27 -0.26 -10.17
C ILE A 34 -3.47 -0.78 -8.95
N LEU A 35 -2.91 -1.98 -9.05
CA LEU A 35 -2.11 -2.54 -7.95
C LEU A 35 -0.80 -1.77 -7.76
N ASP A 36 -0.15 -1.31 -8.83
CA ASP A 36 1.04 -0.46 -8.74
C ASP A 36 0.71 0.87 -8.04
N ASP A 37 -0.39 1.52 -8.43
CA ASP A 37 -0.86 2.75 -7.79
C ASP A 37 -1.14 2.53 -6.29
N GLN A 38 -1.81 1.42 -5.94
CA GLN A 38 -2.08 1.07 -4.54
C GLN A 38 -0.80 0.79 -3.74
N ILE A 39 0.19 0.09 -4.33
CA ILE A 39 1.49 -0.16 -3.70
C ILE A 39 2.23 1.15 -3.44
N ARG A 40 2.24 2.07 -4.40
CA ARG A 40 2.87 3.39 -4.24
C ARG A 40 2.22 4.22 -3.15
N GLU A 41 0.88 4.28 -3.14
CA GLU A 41 0.14 5.02 -2.13
C GLU A 41 0.37 4.42 -0.74
N GLN A 42 0.30 3.10 -0.61
CA GLN A 42 0.55 2.41 0.65
C GLN A 42 1.99 2.65 1.15
N ALA A 43 2.98 2.58 0.27
CA ALA A 43 4.37 2.87 0.61
C ALA A 43 4.57 4.33 1.07
N LYS A 44 3.87 5.28 0.43
CA LYS A 44 3.89 6.69 0.83
C LYS A 44 3.28 6.88 2.22
N MET A 45 2.10 6.30 2.48
CA MET A 45 1.47 6.38 3.81
C MET A 45 2.36 5.79 4.91
N ILE A 46 3.05 4.68 4.65
CA ILE A 46 4.01 4.08 5.59
C ILE A 46 5.19 5.03 5.82
N SER A 47 5.71 5.68 4.78
CA SER A 47 6.78 6.67 4.91
C SER A 47 6.36 7.84 5.80
N GLU A 48 5.19 8.42 5.52
CA GLU A 48 4.63 9.53 6.30
C GLU A 48 4.39 9.13 7.77
N LYS A 49 3.89 7.92 8.02
CA LYS A 49 3.73 7.38 9.38
C LYS A 49 5.08 7.20 10.09
N ASN A 50 6.12 6.75 9.38
CA ASN A 50 7.46 6.60 9.96
C ASN A 50 8.09 7.97 10.31
N GLU A 51 7.85 8.99 9.49
CA GLU A 51 8.24 10.37 9.79
C GLU A 51 7.51 10.90 11.03
N LEU A 52 6.20 10.69 11.10
CA LEU A 52 5.40 11.08 12.26
C LEU A 52 5.85 10.37 13.54
N LEU A 53 6.12 9.06 13.48
CA LEU A 53 6.68 8.30 14.60
C LEU A 53 8.03 8.85 15.06
N LYS A 54 8.86 9.33 14.14
CA LYS A 54 10.14 9.96 14.48
C LYS A 54 9.93 11.29 15.21
N GLU A 55 8.98 12.11 14.75
CA GLU A 55 8.60 13.35 15.41
C GLU A 55 8.06 13.08 16.82
N PHE A 56 7.10 12.15 16.97
CA PHE A 56 6.57 11.73 18.26
C PHE A 56 7.67 11.27 19.23
N ASN A 57 8.62 10.44 18.76
CA ASN A 57 9.73 9.99 19.59
C ASN A 57 10.69 11.13 19.97
N GLY A 58 10.85 12.14 19.12
CA GLY A 58 11.62 13.34 19.41
C GLY A 58 10.99 14.14 20.55
N TYR A 59 9.72 14.50 20.39
CA TYR A 59 8.98 15.24 21.41
C TYR A 59 8.77 14.44 22.70
N LEU A 60 8.66 13.11 22.63
CA LEU A 60 8.60 12.26 23.82
C LEU A 60 9.89 12.33 24.65
N GLN A 61 11.06 12.42 23.98
CA GLN A 61 12.33 12.59 24.67
C GLN A 61 12.46 13.99 25.28
N GLU A 62 11.96 15.02 24.59
CA GLU A 62 11.86 16.37 25.11
C GLU A 62 10.98 16.39 26.38
N ALA A 63 9.77 15.83 26.30
CA ALA A 63 8.84 15.70 27.43
C ALA A 63 9.47 15.01 28.65
N ARG A 64 10.18 13.89 28.43
CA ARG A 64 10.91 13.18 29.50
C ARG A 64 12.04 14.02 30.10
N THR A 65 12.71 14.82 29.29
CA THR A 65 13.78 15.72 29.73
C THR A 65 13.20 16.85 30.59
N GLU A 66 12.09 17.44 30.17
CA GLU A 66 11.38 18.47 30.94
C GLU A 66 10.82 17.91 32.25
N GLN A 67 10.18 16.73 32.22
CA GLN A 67 9.70 16.03 33.42
C GLN A 67 10.83 15.79 34.45
N ALA A 68 12.04 15.44 33.97
CA ALA A 68 13.19 15.18 34.83
C ALA A 68 13.70 16.42 35.57
N LYS A 69 13.39 17.64 35.12
CA LYS A 69 13.81 18.89 35.77
C LYS A 69 13.07 19.16 37.08
N LYS A 70 12.02 18.39 37.42
CA LYS A 70 11.25 18.45 38.69
C LYS A 70 10.78 19.87 39.07
N LYS A 71 10.58 20.73 38.08
CA LYS A 71 10.03 22.08 38.20
C LYS A 71 8.89 22.19 37.20
N THR A 72 7.97 23.10 37.44
CA THR A 72 6.98 23.49 36.43
C THR A 72 7.74 24.11 35.25
N THR A 73 7.57 23.54 34.07
CA THR A 73 8.24 24.01 32.84
C THR A 73 7.20 24.30 31.77
N ASP A 74 7.48 25.34 30.99
CA ASP A 74 6.64 25.72 29.88
C ASP A 74 6.92 24.76 28.72
N MET A 75 5.86 24.24 28.09
CA MET A 75 6.00 23.40 26.91
C MET A 75 6.50 24.24 25.73
N SER A 76 7.44 23.72 24.94
CA SER A 76 7.93 24.44 23.75
C SER A 76 6.75 24.77 22.82
N PRO A 77 6.67 25.97 22.23
CA PRO A 77 5.61 26.33 21.28
C PRO A 77 5.49 25.35 20.11
N GLU A 78 6.60 24.75 19.68
CA GLU A 78 6.63 23.73 18.63
C GLU A 78 5.94 22.43 19.09
N PHE A 79 6.09 22.08 20.37
CA PHE A 79 5.50 20.89 20.95
C PHE A 79 4.00 21.06 21.22
N VAL A 80 3.57 22.26 21.65
CA VAL A 80 2.14 22.61 21.73
C VAL A 80 1.48 22.48 20.35
N ALA A 81 2.08 23.08 19.31
CA ALA A 81 1.56 22.98 17.95
C ALA A 81 1.52 21.51 17.44
N PHE A 82 2.50 20.70 17.85
CA PHE A 82 2.51 19.27 17.53
C PHE A 82 1.37 18.51 18.19
N ILE A 83 1.12 18.77 19.47
CA ILE A 83 0.03 18.16 20.24
C ILE A 83 -1.33 18.57 19.68
N GLU A 84 -1.53 19.86 19.37
CA GLU A 84 -2.75 20.37 18.74
C GLU A 84 -2.99 19.76 17.35
N ARG A 85 -1.95 19.65 16.53
CA ARG A 85 -2.04 19.06 15.18
C ARG A 85 -2.43 17.58 15.21
N ASN A 86 -1.98 16.86 16.23
CA ASN A 86 -2.19 15.42 16.36
C ASN A 86 -3.33 15.06 17.34
N ASP A 87 -4.08 16.06 17.82
CA ASP A 87 -5.21 15.88 18.75
C ASP A 87 -4.86 15.09 20.02
N VAL A 88 -3.61 15.24 20.51
CA VAL A 88 -3.16 14.55 21.72
C VAL A 88 -3.78 15.24 22.92
N ASN A 89 -4.62 14.54 23.66
CA ASN A 89 -5.19 15.10 24.88
C ASN A 89 -4.04 15.39 25.88
N VAL A 90 -3.92 16.63 26.33
CA VAL A 90 -2.98 17.00 27.39
C VAL A 90 -3.77 17.63 28.53
N PRO A 91 -3.65 17.12 29.77
CA PRO A 91 -4.27 17.78 30.91
C PRO A 91 -3.57 19.11 31.12
N ASN A 92 -4.28 20.19 30.80
CA ASN A 92 -3.93 21.57 31.09
C ASN A 92 -5.16 22.17 31.80
N ASP A 93 -5.44 21.66 32.99
CA ASP A 93 -6.65 21.98 33.77
C ASP A 93 -6.67 23.44 34.26
N ASP A 94 -5.53 24.11 34.24
CA ASP A 94 -5.31 25.49 34.70
C ASP A 94 -5.06 26.51 33.57
N GLY A 95 -4.78 26.05 32.35
CA GLY A 95 -4.62 26.89 31.16
C GLY A 95 -3.43 27.84 31.25
N ASP A 96 -2.42 27.52 32.07
CA ASP A 96 -1.30 28.41 32.39
C ASP A 96 -0.02 28.12 31.57
N ASP A 97 -0.14 27.22 30.59
CA ASP A 97 0.92 26.72 29.71
C ASP A 97 2.13 26.12 30.47
N ARG A 98 1.93 25.75 31.74
CA ARG A 98 2.95 25.40 32.70
C ARG A 98 2.74 24.00 33.26
N TYR A 99 3.53 23.07 32.78
CA TYR A 99 3.33 21.66 33.09
C TYR A 99 4.17 21.25 34.31
N SER A 100 3.48 20.79 35.34
CA SER A 100 4.08 20.12 36.50
C SER A 100 4.58 18.72 36.13
N LYS A 101 5.32 18.07 37.04
CA LYS A 101 5.84 16.72 36.81
C LYS A 101 4.71 15.71 36.52
N ASP A 102 3.57 15.86 37.18
CA ASP A 102 2.45 14.92 37.06
C ASP A 102 1.72 15.14 35.72
N GLU A 103 1.57 16.39 35.27
CA GLU A 103 1.02 16.69 33.94
C GLU A 103 1.96 16.26 32.81
N TRP A 104 3.27 16.45 32.96
CA TRP A 104 4.26 15.89 32.05
C TRP A 104 4.18 14.35 31.99
N THR A 105 3.83 13.69 33.10
CA THR A 105 3.64 12.24 33.11
C THR A 105 2.44 11.84 32.25
N ALA A 106 1.31 12.56 32.39
CA ALA A 106 0.13 12.32 31.58
C ALA A 106 0.37 12.62 30.08
N VAL A 107 1.09 13.71 29.75
CA VAL A 107 1.52 14.01 28.37
C VAL A 107 2.33 12.84 27.79
N ILE A 108 3.31 12.34 28.55
CA ILE A 108 4.15 11.20 28.15
C ILE A 108 3.29 9.95 27.91
N GLU A 109 2.35 9.63 28.80
CA GLU A 109 1.46 8.47 28.67
C GLU A 109 0.54 8.58 27.44
N ASN A 110 -0.04 9.75 27.20
CA ASN A 110 -0.90 9.97 26.04
C ASN A 110 -0.10 9.88 24.73
N MET A 111 1.10 10.48 24.69
CA MET A 111 1.99 10.34 23.53
C MET A 111 2.45 8.90 23.31
N GLN A 112 2.73 8.14 24.38
CA GLN A 112 3.06 6.72 24.26
C GLN A 112 1.91 5.91 23.67
N THR A 113 0.67 6.22 24.09
CA THR A 113 -0.54 5.59 23.55
C THR A 113 -0.68 5.87 22.05
N GLU A 114 -0.45 7.11 21.62
CA GLU A 114 -0.48 7.46 20.20
C GLU A 114 0.67 6.80 19.41
N ILE A 115 1.88 6.74 19.97
CA ILE A 115 3.02 6.03 19.35
C ILE A 115 2.69 4.55 19.17
N ASP A 116 2.09 3.91 20.17
CA ASP A 116 1.72 2.50 20.11
C ASP A 116 0.63 2.25 19.06
N SER A 117 -0.37 3.14 18.99
CA SER A 117 -1.43 3.13 17.96
C SER A 117 -0.88 3.28 16.55
N LEU A 118 -0.01 4.29 16.33
CA LEU A 118 0.65 4.54 15.04
C LEU A 118 1.57 3.39 14.65
N THR A 119 2.30 2.82 15.61
CA THR A 119 3.18 1.67 15.37
C THR A 119 2.39 0.44 14.97
N SER A 120 1.30 0.13 15.68
CA SER A 120 0.41 -0.98 15.33
C SER A 120 -0.18 -0.78 13.92
N THR A 121 -0.65 0.42 13.62
CA THR A 121 -1.22 0.73 12.30
C THR A 121 -0.16 0.60 11.20
N SER A 122 1.05 1.11 11.40
CA SER A 122 2.17 0.97 10.46
C SER A 122 2.55 -0.50 10.22
N GLN A 123 2.50 -1.34 11.26
CA GLN A 123 2.71 -2.79 11.09
C GLN A 123 1.61 -3.44 10.24
N THR A 124 0.34 -3.07 10.46
CA THR A 124 -0.77 -3.52 9.59
C THR A 124 -0.57 -3.06 8.16
N ASP A 125 -0.21 -1.80 7.95
CA ASP A 125 0.05 -1.25 6.62
C ASP A 125 1.18 -1.99 5.89
N LEU A 126 2.23 -2.39 6.61
CA LEU A 126 3.33 -3.19 6.07
C LEU A 126 2.88 -4.59 5.66
N ILE A 127 1.99 -5.22 6.44
CA ILE A 127 1.37 -6.50 6.09
C ILE A 127 0.51 -6.35 4.83
N ASP A 128 -0.29 -5.28 4.76
CA ASP A 128 -1.13 -4.98 3.61
C ASP A 128 -0.29 -4.70 2.36
N LEU A 129 0.79 -3.95 2.50
CA LEU A 129 1.77 -3.72 1.44
C LEU A 129 2.36 -5.05 0.95
N GLN A 130 2.76 -5.94 1.86
CA GLN A 130 3.28 -7.26 1.49
C GLN A 130 2.23 -8.10 0.74
N ALA A 131 0.97 -8.04 1.18
CA ALA A 131 -0.13 -8.73 0.49
C ALA A 131 -0.38 -8.15 -0.91
N LEU A 132 -0.35 -6.82 -1.06
CA LEU A 132 -0.46 -6.13 -2.34
C LEU A 132 0.69 -6.50 -3.28
N MET A 133 1.94 -6.51 -2.79
CA MET A 133 3.11 -6.94 -3.56
C MET A 133 2.97 -8.39 -4.03
N ASN A 134 2.55 -9.30 -3.14
CA ASN A 134 2.32 -10.69 -3.51
C ASN A 134 1.26 -10.83 -4.62
N LYS A 135 0.18 -10.05 -4.53
CA LYS A 135 -0.90 -10.04 -5.54
C LYS A 135 -0.44 -9.42 -6.86
N TYR A 136 0.37 -8.37 -6.81
CA TYR A 136 1.00 -7.77 -8.00
C TYR A 136 1.91 -8.79 -8.70
N ASP A 137 2.80 -9.44 -7.96
CA ASP A 137 3.68 -10.48 -8.48
C ASP A 137 2.91 -11.64 -9.13
N GLU A 138 1.80 -12.06 -8.53
CA GLU A 138 0.92 -13.07 -9.10
C GLU A 138 0.32 -12.62 -10.44
N VAL A 139 -0.18 -11.37 -10.52
CA VAL A 139 -0.73 -10.82 -11.76
C VAL A 139 0.34 -10.73 -12.84
N ILE A 140 1.56 -10.29 -12.52
CA ILE A 140 2.68 -10.23 -13.47
C ILE A 140 3.09 -11.64 -13.94
N LYS A 141 3.10 -12.63 -13.04
CA LYS A 141 3.32 -14.04 -13.41
C LYS A 141 2.24 -14.55 -14.35
N GLN A 142 0.96 -14.25 -14.07
CA GLN A 142 -0.16 -14.62 -14.95
C GLN A 142 -0.04 -13.97 -16.33
N GLN A 143 0.30 -12.67 -16.39
CA GLN A 143 0.57 -11.97 -17.66
C GLN A 143 1.72 -12.62 -18.44
N THR A 144 2.81 -12.96 -17.76
CA THR A 144 4.00 -13.57 -18.38
C THR A 144 3.70 -14.96 -18.91
N ASN A 145 3.02 -15.80 -18.12
CA ASN A 145 2.59 -17.13 -18.53
C ASN A 145 1.67 -17.07 -19.74
N PHE A 146 0.71 -16.14 -19.70
CA PHE A 146 -0.21 -15.91 -20.80
C PHE A 146 0.51 -15.47 -22.09
N LEU A 147 1.45 -14.53 -22.01
CA LEU A 147 2.26 -14.10 -23.15
C LEU A 147 3.10 -15.25 -23.72
N SER A 148 3.72 -16.05 -22.84
CA SER A 148 4.51 -17.23 -23.21
C SER A 148 3.65 -18.28 -23.93
N THR A 149 2.47 -18.59 -23.41
CA THR A 149 1.53 -19.52 -24.04
C THR A 149 1.01 -18.99 -25.38
N SER A 150 0.64 -17.71 -25.48
CA SER A 150 0.17 -17.11 -26.75
C SER A 150 1.25 -17.14 -27.84
N HIS A 151 2.53 -16.95 -27.48
CA HIS A 151 3.63 -17.11 -28.44
C HIS A 151 3.83 -18.58 -28.85
N GLY A 152 3.81 -19.52 -27.90
CA GLY A 152 3.92 -20.96 -28.21
C GLY A 152 2.79 -21.47 -29.11
N GLU A 153 1.55 -21.01 -28.91
CA GLU A 153 0.41 -21.36 -29.77
C GLU A 153 0.56 -20.77 -31.19
N LYS A 154 1.04 -19.53 -31.32
CA LYS A 154 1.31 -18.90 -32.62
C LYS A 154 2.41 -19.63 -33.39
N ASP A 155 3.50 -20.02 -32.72
CA ASP A 155 4.57 -20.79 -33.34
C ASP A 155 4.10 -22.18 -33.78
N SER A 156 3.20 -22.82 -33.02
CA SER A 156 2.60 -24.11 -33.40
C SER A 156 1.65 -23.98 -34.60
N ILE A 157 0.85 -22.90 -34.68
CA ILE A 157 -0.01 -22.63 -35.83
C ILE A 157 0.85 -22.35 -37.08
N ILE A 158 1.88 -21.51 -36.97
CA ILE A 158 2.81 -21.22 -38.07
C ILE A 158 3.53 -22.51 -38.49
N GLY A 159 3.97 -23.32 -37.53
CA GLY A 159 4.60 -24.63 -37.76
C GLY A 159 3.70 -25.60 -38.52
N ASN A 160 2.42 -25.71 -38.15
CA ASN A 160 1.44 -26.57 -38.84
C ASN A 160 1.02 -26.03 -40.22
N THR A 161 1.10 -24.72 -40.46
CA THR A 161 0.84 -24.14 -41.79
C THR A 161 2.05 -24.17 -42.74
N ARG A 162 3.22 -24.61 -42.26
CA ARG A 162 4.45 -24.75 -43.06
C ARG A 162 4.69 -26.17 -43.58
N ILE A 163 3.77 -27.11 -43.28
CA ILE A 163 3.75 -28.49 -43.80
C ILE A 163 2.64 -28.57 -44.85
#